data_AF-A0A3E3DM39-F1
#
_entry.id   AF-A0A3E3DM39-F1
#
_cell.length_a   1.000
_cell.length_b   1.000
_cell.length_c   1.000
_cell.angle_alpha   90.00
_cell.angle_beta   90.00
_cell.angle_gamma   90.00
#
_symmetry.space_group_name_H-M   'P 1'
#
loop_
_entity.id
_entity.type
_entity.pdbx_description
1 polymer ?
#
loop_
_entity_poly.entity_id
_entity_poly.type
_entity_poly.pdbx_seq_one_letter_code
_entity_poly.pdbx_strand_id
1 'polypeptide(L)'
;MRKSGQITVFLSLVMLCVCSLVCGLVESARTAGAGWYLKMAADSAMDSVFSGYHRAAWEQYRLFLLEYEDEDEPGSTWLKHMEPYMETHGWYPAVMQSASVKGISRITDKHGANLKQEIQDYMRYGIWDTVAEESEAETLWKELKEAESLQTVSEAYSGHAREAARMERALEAIWKSLENQEEYRKKAAARLSGWDGSGFRTAAKQLKKEAERLPGLIKTYEKKADELAAHLEKTRADTEQQRDDLSEGIRRAMEEELASYESYISENGEKRREIEAMLPGTEGNAALIDRAVERSYEVEEIIDEWDDEDEGDGPDEDALWGSVEAVWDRVKIPELSFRAGLKEPEKQNLLEQIQQMAGLDLLMLVLPEGQEVSKGVIQTRGLPSAMHTEDILKDNFLERILTDEYIGRFFTCFLSADQKEVRYEQEYVLGGKSTDEENLKFAAARVLAVREGLNFIHILSDSQKREEARALAAAITGITGTAPLTGIVAFFVMTVWALGEAAADLKALLAGDRVPLIKTRETWKLNLDGLLTLGEQGKVEAGQETGEGKRYEDYLKMLLFIEPAERLYYRVMDVVQINLSRKQPDFTMERCVYQAEIVGTGTGKHLFWLGGDPRYTMEVHTDKAY
;
A
#
# COMPACT_ATOMS: atom_id res chain seq x y z
N MET A 1 23.92 -11.88 112.50
CA MET A 1 24.11 -12.49 111.16
C MET A 1 23.24 -11.75 110.14
N ARG A 2 23.79 -10.77 109.41
CA ARG A 2 23.09 -10.18 108.25
C ARG A 2 23.18 -11.19 107.12
N LYS A 3 22.07 -11.82 106.73
CA LYS A 3 22.05 -12.69 105.54
C LYS A 3 22.29 -11.79 104.31
N SER A 4 23.37 -12.02 103.60
CA SER A 4 23.74 -11.27 102.39
C SER A 4 22.79 -11.63 101.25
N GLY A 5 21.71 -10.85 101.08
CA GLY A 5 20.79 -10.95 99.93
C GLY A 5 21.43 -10.59 98.56
N GLN A 6 22.75 -10.42 98.52
CA GLN A 6 23.54 -10.03 97.35
C GLN A 6 23.38 -11.03 96.20
N ILE A 7 23.27 -12.33 96.49
CA ILE A 7 23.07 -13.38 95.48
C ILE A 7 21.68 -13.27 94.83
N THR A 8 20.64 -13.00 95.62
CA THR A 8 19.27 -12.85 95.11
C THR A 8 19.12 -11.58 94.27
N VAL A 9 19.73 -10.47 94.69
CA VAL A 9 19.76 -9.21 93.92
C VAL A 9 20.53 -9.41 92.61
N PHE A 10 21.71 -10.04 92.66
CA PHE A 10 22.49 -10.35 91.46
C PHE A 10 21.75 -11.27 90.49
N LEU A 11 21.14 -12.35 90.98
CA LEU A 11 20.35 -13.27 90.15
C LEU A 11 19.11 -12.58 89.55
N SER A 12 18.46 -11.69 90.29
CA SER A 12 17.31 -10.93 89.79
C SER A 12 17.72 -9.95 88.68
N LEU A 13 18.89 -9.31 88.81
CA LEU A 13 19.46 -8.45 87.77
C LEU A 13 19.85 -9.25 86.53
N VAL A 14 20.52 -10.41 86.70
CA VAL A 14 20.86 -11.30 85.59
C VAL A 14 19.60 -11.79 84.88
N MET A 15 18.58 -12.23 85.63
CA MET A 15 17.31 -12.68 85.06
C MET A 15 16.60 -11.56 84.31
N LEU A 16 16.61 -10.32 84.83
CA LEU A 16 16.06 -9.16 84.15
C LEU A 16 16.80 -8.88 82.83
N CYS A 17 18.14 -8.92 82.84
CA CYS A 17 18.95 -8.76 81.63
C CYS A 17 18.67 -9.85 80.59
N VAL A 18 18.58 -11.11 81.02
CA VAL A 18 18.26 -12.25 80.13
C VAL A 18 16.84 -12.14 79.58
N CYS A 19 15.85 -11.82 80.42
CA CYS A 19 14.47 -11.62 79.96
C CYS A 19 14.37 -10.44 78.98
N SER A 20 15.05 -9.33 79.25
CA SER A 20 15.10 -8.18 78.34
C SER A 20 15.73 -8.56 76.99
N LEU A 21 16.81 -9.35 77.01
CA LEU A 21 17.45 -9.83 75.78
C LEU A 21 16.52 -10.76 74.99
N VAL A 22 15.87 -11.72 75.64
CA VAL A 22 14.93 -12.63 75.00
C VAL A 22 13.73 -11.87 74.42
N CYS A 23 13.12 -10.95 75.19
CA CYS A 23 12.03 -10.11 74.69
C CYS A 23 12.48 -9.26 73.49
N GLY A 24 13.71 -8.71 73.52
CA GLY A 24 14.27 -7.98 72.39
C GLY A 24 14.47 -8.85 71.14
N LEU A 25 14.96 -10.09 71.30
CA LEU A 25 15.12 -11.04 70.20
C LEU A 25 13.77 -11.46 69.62
N VAL A 26 12.78 -11.74 70.47
CA VAL A 26 11.41 -12.09 70.05
C VAL A 26 10.74 -10.91 69.36
N GLU A 27 10.87 -9.69 69.89
CA GLU A 27 10.31 -8.48 69.27
C GLU A 27 10.96 -8.18 67.91
N SER A 28 12.27 -8.39 67.79
CA SER A 28 12.99 -8.28 66.52
C SER A 28 12.48 -9.29 65.48
N ALA A 29 12.38 -10.57 65.87
CA ALA A 29 11.84 -11.62 65.00
C ALA A 29 10.38 -11.36 64.61
N ARG A 30 9.56 -10.85 65.55
CA ARG A 30 8.15 -10.51 65.32
C ARG A 30 7.98 -9.30 64.41
N THR A 31 8.83 -8.28 64.56
CA THR A 31 8.81 -7.08 63.69
C THR A 31 9.18 -7.45 62.26
N ALA A 32 10.20 -8.30 62.08
CA ALA A 32 10.54 -8.85 60.77
C ALA A 32 9.38 -9.70 60.21
N GLY A 33 8.78 -10.57 61.02
CA GLY A 33 7.63 -11.39 60.63
C GLY A 33 6.40 -10.55 60.25
N ALA A 34 6.14 -9.44 60.94
CA ALA A 34 5.07 -8.51 60.59
C ALA A 34 5.28 -7.87 59.21
N GLY A 35 6.53 -7.52 58.88
CA GLY A 35 6.88 -7.04 57.54
C GLY A 35 6.59 -8.07 56.44
N TRP A 36 7.00 -9.33 56.65
CA TRP A 36 6.70 -10.42 55.70
C TRP A 36 5.20 -10.70 55.56
N TYR A 37 4.48 -10.74 56.68
CA TYR A 37 3.03 -10.92 56.68
C TYR A 37 2.33 -9.81 55.89
N LEU A 38 2.71 -8.55 56.15
CA LEU A 38 2.15 -7.40 55.42
C LEU A 38 2.47 -7.44 53.94
N LYS A 39 3.69 -7.84 53.55
CA LYS A 39 4.04 -7.99 52.13
C LYS A 39 3.20 -9.06 51.44
N MET A 40 3.04 -10.23 52.07
CA MET A 40 2.16 -11.27 51.53
C MET A 40 0.69 -10.82 51.43
N ALA A 41 0.18 -10.14 52.46
CA ALA A 41 -1.17 -9.58 52.44
C ALA A 41 -1.32 -8.52 51.34
N ALA A 42 -0.32 -7.65 51.18
CA ALA A 42 -0.28 -6.62 50.15
C ALA A 42 -0.34 -7.21 48.74
N ASP A 43 0.47 -8.23 48.47
CA ASP A 43 0.50 -8.90 47.16
C ASP A 43 -0.81 -9.67 46.91
N SER A 44 -1.38 -10.31 47.93
CA SER A 44 -2.68 -11.01 47.82
C SER A 44 -3.86 -10.04 47.63
N ALA A 45 -3.81 -8.88 48.26
CA ALA A 45 -4.77 -7.80 48.03
C ALA A 45 -4.63 -7.25 46.61
N MET A 46 -3.41 -7.13 46.10
CA MET A 46 -3.15 -6.73 44.72
C MET A 46 -3.66 -7.77 43.71
N ASP A 47 -3.53 -9.06 44.01
CA ASP A 47 -4.15 -10.13 43.24
C ASP A 47 -5.68 -9.98 43.17
N SER A 48 -6.29 -9.57 44.28
CA SER A 48 -7.74 -9.32 44.35
C SER A 48 -8.14 -8.11 43.52
N VAL A 49 -7.37 -7.03 43.54
CA VAL A 49 -7.59 -5.84 42.68
C VAL A 49 -7.59 -6.24 41.19
N PHE A 50 -6.60 -7.01 40.76
CA PHE A 50 -6.47 -7.47 39.38
C PHE A 50 -7.42 -8.64 39.03
N SER A 51 -8.13 -9.21 40.00
CA SER A 51 -9.22 -10.15 39.70
C SER A 51 -10.48 -9.44 39.17
N GLY A 52 -10.56 -8.11 39.33
CA GLY A 52 -11.66 -7.26 38.86
C GLY A 52 -11.64 -6.93 37.36
N TYR A 53 -10.96 -7.72 36.54
CA TYR A 53 -10.87 -7.48 35.09
C TYR A 53 -12.25 -7.46 34.41
N HIS A 54 -12.31 -6.77 33.27
CA HIS A 54 -13.51 -6.58 32.47
C HIS A 54 -13.95 -7.91 31.83
N ARG A 55 -15.01 -8.50 32.38
CA ARG A 55 -15.50 -9.83 32.01
C ARG A 55 -15.82 -9.99 30.52
N ALA A 56 -16.43 -8.97 29.90
CA ALA A 56 -16.80 -9.07 28.49
C ALA A 56 -15.58 -8.99 27.55
N ALA A 57 -14.47 -8.38 28.00
CA ALA A 57 -13.20 -8.38 27.27
C ALA A 57 -12.57 -9.79 27.30
N TRP A 58 -12.56 -10.41 28.48
CA TRP A 58 -12.11 -11.80 28.62
C TRP A 58 -12.96 -12.79 27.82
N GLU A 59 -14.29 -12.67 27.89
CA GLU A 59 -15.22 -13.59 27.22
C GLU A 59 -15.15 -13.51 25.68
N GLN A 60 -14.94 -12.32 25.11
CA GLN A 60 -14.92 -12.11 23.66
C GLN A 60 -13.51 -12.18 23.07
N TYR A 61 -12.49 -11.74 23.80
CA TYR A 61 -11.14 -11.53 23.29
C TYR A 61 -10.04 -12.22 24.11
N ARG A 62 -10.36 -12.76 25.30
CA ARG A 62 -9.37 -13.37 26.21
C ARG A 62 -8.27 -12.40 26.66
N LEU A 63 -8.62 -11.12 26.78
CA LEU A 63 -7.76 -10.07 27.34
C LEU A 63 -8.16 -9.75 28.78
N PHE A 64 -7.17 -9.57 29.64
CA PHE A 64 -7.36 -9.02 30.98
C PHE A 64 -7.23 -7.50 30.93
N LEU A 65 -8.35 -6.80 31.11
CA LEU A 65 -8.41 -5.34 31.11
C LEU A 65 -8.98 -4.86 32.44
N LEU A 66 -8.24 -4.08 33.22
CA LEU A 66 -8.74 -3.52 34.48
C LEU A 66 -9.14 -2.06 34.30
N GLU A 67 -10.43 -1.78 34.18
CA GLU A 67 -10.92 -0.43 33.93
C GLU A 67 -11.10 0.35 35.24
N TYR A 68 -10.55 1.56 35.29
CA TYR A 68 -10.79 2.53 36.36
C TYR A 68 -10.99 3.93 35.79
N GLU A 69 -11.86 4.72 36.43
CA GLU A 69 -12.10 6.10 36.01
C GLU A 69 -11.01 7.05 36.54
N ASP A 70 -10.50 6.77 37.75
CA ASP A 70 -9.53 7.61 38.45
C ASP A 70 -8.23 6.85 38.76
N GLU A 71 -7.09 7.53 38.66
CA GLU A 71 -5.76 6.91 38.85
C GLU A 71 -5.52 6.47 40.31
N ASP A 72 -6.23 7.07 41.27
CA ASP A 72 -6.16 6.69 42.68
C ASP A 72 -7.08 5.52 43.06
N GLU A 73 -8.02 5.16 42.18
CA GLU A 73 -9.03 4.13 42.45
C GLU A 73 -8.43 2.74 42.76
N PRO A 74 -7.40 2.25 42.03
CA PRO A 74 -6.70 1.02 42.38
C PRO A 74 -6.18 1.00 43.82
N GLY A 75 -5.64 2.13 44.30
CA GLY A 75 -5.14 2.29 45.67
C GLY A 75 -6.24 2.15 46.71
N SER A 76 -7.39 2.77 46.45
CA SER A 76 -8.55 2.69 47.35
C SER A 76 -9.14 1.27 47.41
N THR A 77 -9.18 0.56 46.28
CA THR A 77 -9.65 -0.82 46.18
C THR A 77 -8.68 -1.79 46.85
N TRP A 78 -7.37 -1.58 46.67
CA TRP A 78 -6.32 -2.32 47.37
C TRP A 78 -6.44 -2.17 48.89
N LEU A 79 -6.66 -0.94 49.38
CA LEU A 79 -6.82 -0.69 50.82
C LEU A 79 -8.02 -1.44 51.40
N LYS A 80 -9.16 -1.50 50.67
CA LYS A 80 -10.34 -2.30 51.06
C LYS A 80 -10.00 -3.79 51.13
N HIS A 81 -9.26 -4.32 50.15
CA HIS A 81 -8.84 -5.73 50.16
C HIS A 81 -7.80 -6.06 51.25
N MET A 82 -7.12 -5.05 51.80
CA MET A 82 -6.21 -5.21 52.94
C MET A 82 -6.94 -5.36 54.29
N GLU A 83 -8.16 -4.84 54.43
CA GLU A 83 -8.92 -4.82 55.70
C GLU A 83 -9.04 -6.21 56.36
N PRO A 84 -9.41 -7.31 55.66
CA PRO A 84 -9.55 -8.63 56.29
C PRO A 84 -8.24 -9.18 56.87
N TYR A 85 -7.10 -8.84 56.25
CA TYR A 85 -5.78 -9.23 56.72
C TYR A 85 -5.36 -8.45 57.98
N MET A 86 -5.86 -7.21 58.12
CA MET A 86 -5.66 -6.42 59.34
C MET A 86 -6.57 -6.92 60.47
N GLU A 87 -7.78 -7.40 60.19
CA GLU A 87 -8.65 -7.96 61.24
C GLU A 87 -8.11 -9.30 61.80
N THR A 88 -7.44 -10.09 60.94
CA THR A 88 -6.95 -11.44 61.27
C THR A 88 -5.43 -11.46 61.54
N HIS A 89 -4.89 -10.41 62.17
CA HIS A 89 -3.44 -10.17 62.28
C HIS A 89 -2.67 -11.07 63.27
N GLY A 90 -3.36 -11.85 64.13
CA GLY A 90 -2.71 -12.77 65.08
C GLY A 90 -1.60 -12.11 65.94
N TRP A 91 -0.36 -12.59 65.78
CA TRP A 91 0.85 -12.10 66.49
C TRP A 91 1.48 -10.83 65.85
N TYR A 92 0.92 -10.35 64.74
CA TYR A 92 1.49 -9.27 63.91
C TYR A 92 0.52 -8.07 63.78
N PRO A 93 0.07 -7.44 64.89
CA PRO A 93 -0.84 -6.31 64.85
C PRO A 93 -0.27 -5.17 64.01
N ALA A 94 -0.95 -4.88 62.90
CA ALA A 94 -0.68 -3.79 61.99
C ALA A 94 -2.02 -3.25 61.48
N VAL A 95 -2.05 -1.94 61.20
CA VAL A 95 -3.19 -1.26 60.60
C VAL A 95 -2.68 -0.45 59.43
N MET A 96 -3.15 -0.77 58.22
CA MET A 96 -2.95 0.08 57.05
C MET A 96 -3.89 1.28 57.12
N GLN A 97 -3.34 2.47 56.91
CA GLN A 97 -4.06 3.74 57.07
C GLN A 97 -4.37 4.39 55.74
N SER A 98 -3.44 4.28 54.79
CA SER A 98 -3.60 4.84 53.46
C SER A 98 -2.86 4.01 52.42
N ALA A 99 -3.26 4.19 51.16
CA ALA A 99 -2.58 3.68 50.00
C ALA A 99 -2.32 4.85 49.05
N SER A 100 -1.18 4.84 48.38
CA SER A 100 -0.85 5.78 47.32
C SER A 100 -0.42 5.01 46.08
N VAL A 101 -0.97 5.37 44.93
CA VAL A 101 -0.54 4.81 43.65
C VAL A 101 0.73 5.54 43.22
N LYS A 102 1.82 4.81 43.02
CA LYS A 102 3.13 5.36 42.61
C LYS A 102 3.34 5.35 41.11
N GLY A 103 2.77 4.36 40.43
CA GLY A 103 2.86 4.22 38.99
C GLY A 103 1.68 3.44 38.45
N ILE A 104 1.20 3.86 37.29
CA ILE A 104 0.24 3.13 36.47
C ILE A 104 0.84 3.01 35.07
N SER A 105 0.73 1.82 34.48
CA SER A 105 0.88 1.62 33.05
C SER A 105 -0.44 1.09 32.49
N ARG A 106 -0.97 1.77 31.49
CA ARG A 106 -2.20 1.43 30.78
C ARG A 106 -1.94 0.46 29.65
N ILE A 107 -2.96 -0.23 29.17
CA ILE A 107 -2.86 -1.11 28.01
C ILE A 107 -2.44 -0.35 26.73
N THR A 108 -2.78 0.94 26.66
CA THR A 108 -2.44 1.87 25.56
C THR A 108 -1.05 2.47 25.66
N ASP A 109 -0.32 2.24 26.76
CA ASP A 109 1.04 2.77 26.94
C ASP A 109 2.09 1.90 26.23
N LYS A 110 3.35 2.35 26.27
CA LYS A 110 4.52 1.62 25.76
C LYS A 110 4.36 1.15 24.32
N HIS A 111 3.76 1.98 23.46
CA HIS A 111 3.63 1.72 22.03
C HIS A 111 2.91 0.39 21.71
N GLY A 112 1.95 -0.02 22.54
CA GLY A 112 1.18 -1.26 22.35
C GLY A 112 1.85 -2.53 22.88
N ALA A 113 3.04 -2.43 23.51
CA ALA A 113 3.75 -3.58 24.06
C ALA A 113 2.96 -4.33 25.14
N ASN A 114 2.13 -3.62 25.91
CA ASN A 114 1.29 -4.23 26.95
C ASN A 114 0.19 -5.12 26.34
N LEU A 115 -0.48 -4.67 25.27
CA LEU A 115 -1.45 -5.50 24.54
C LEU A 115 -0.77 -6.69 23.86
N LYS A 116 0.40 -6.47 23.28
CA LYS A 116 1.22 -7.53 22.69
C LYS A 116 1.48 -8.64 23.71
N GLN A 117 1.87 -8.29 24.93
CA GLN A 117 2.13 -9.26 26.00
C GLN A 117 0.88 -10.07 26.35
N GLU A 118 -0.29 -9.43 26.52
CA GLU A 118 -1.57 -10.11 26.77
C GLU A 118 -1.92 -11.13 25.68
N ILE A 119 -1.79 -10.72 24.41
CA ILE A 119 -2.05 -11.61 23.27
C ILE A 119 -1.08 -12.79 23.29
N GLN A 120 0.20 -12.54 23.52
CA GLN A 120 1.22 -13.58 23.56
C GLN A 120 1.00 -14.57 24.70
N ASP A 121 0.69 -14.10 25.89
CA ASP A 121 0.45 -14.97 27.04
C ASP A 121 -0.76 -15.87 26.78
N TYR A 122 -1.85 -15.33 26.24
CA TYR A 122 -2.99 -16.15 25.81
C TYR A 122 -2.59 -17.18 24.74
N MET A 123 -1.88 -16.76 23.69
CA MET A 123 -1.55 -17.63 22.56
C MET A 123 -0.54 -18.72 22.95
N ARG A 124 0.43 -18.41 23.83
CA ARG A 124 1.46 -19.34 24.32
C ARG A 124 0.88 -20.53 25.07
N TYR A 125 -0.18 -20.32 25.84
CA TYR A 125 -0.87 -21.39 26.58
C TYR A 125 -2.05 -21.98 25.81
N GLY A 126 -2.53 -21.28 24.77
CA GLY A 126 -3.73 -21.64 24.02
C GLY A 126 -3.50 -22.54 22.80
N ILE A 127 -2.37 -22.40 22.07
CA ILE A 127 -2.20 -23.10 20.79
C ILE A 127 -0.70 -23.37 20.48
N TRP A 128 -0.23 -24.60 20.71
CA TRP A 128 1.10 -25.06 20.26
C TRP A 128 1.06 -25.87 18.95
N ASP A 129 -0.10 -26.44 18.59
CA ASP A 129 -0.18 -27.45 17.52
C ASP A 129 -0.43 -26.87 16.10
N THR A 130 -0.54 -25.55 15.92
CA THR A 130 -0.92 -24.93 14.64
C THR A 130 0.10 -23.98 14.02
N VAL A 131 1.22 -23.72 14.67
CA VAL A 131 2.25 -22.86 14.07
C VAL A 131 3.01 -23.69 13.04
N ALA A 132 2.83 -23.36 11.76
CA ALA A 132 3.61 -23.92 10.66
C ALA A 132 5.11 -23.86 11.00
N GLU A 133 5.91 -24.80 10.49
CA GLU A 133 7.36 -24.79 10.71
C GLU A 133 7.91 -23.40 10.35
N GLU A 134 8.57 -22.73 11.31
CA GLU A 134 9.01 -21.33 11.23
C GLU A 134 9.72 -20.99 9.91
N SER A 135 10.45 -21.96 9.36
CA SER A 135 11.16 -21.88 8.08
C SER A 135 10.26 -21.74 6.86
N GLU A 136 9.11 -22.43 6.81
CA GLU A 136 8.19 -22.33 5.67
C GLU A 136 7.54 -20.95 5.63
N ALA A 137 7.12 -20.45 6.79
CA ALA A 137 6.60 -19.10 6.90
C ALA A 137 7.65 -18.09 6.42
N GLU A 138 8.90 -18.16 6.90
CA GLU A 138 9.99 -17.26 6.47
C GLU A 138 10.19 -17.21 4.95
N THR A 139 10.09 -18.35 4.26
CA THR A 139 10.19 -18.40 2.80
C THR A 139 9.03 -17.68 2.13
N LEU A 140 7.79 -17.93 2.55
CA LEU A 140 6.59 -17.28 2.02
C LEU A 140 6.66 -15.76 2.17
N TRP A 141 7.20 -15.26 3.28
CA TRP A 141 7.36 -13.82 3.49
C TRP A 141 8.34 -13.16 2.53
N LYS A 142 9.45 -13.84 2.22
CA LYS A 142 10.42 -13.32 1.25
C LYS A 142 9.78 -13.24 -0.14
N GLU A 143 9.01 -14.25 -0.53
CA GLU A 143 8.26 -14.25 -1.79
C GLU A 143 7.21 -13.13 -1.84
N LEU A 144 6.51 -12.85 -0.74
CA LEU A 144 5.53 -11.75 -0.66
C LEU A 144 6.19 -10.37 -0.77
N LYS A 145 7.33 -10.16 -0.09
CA LYS A 145 8.09 -8.90 -0.20
C LYS A 145 8.64 -8.70 -1.61
N GLU A 146 9.18 -9.77 -2.21
CA GLU A 146 9.63 -9.74 -3.60
C GLU A 146 8.48 -9.40 -4.55
N ALA A 147 7.30 -9.98 -4.34
CA ALA A 147 6.10 -9.65 -5.12
C ALA A 147 5.66 -8.19 -4.96
N GLU A 148 5.68 -7.64 -3.74
CA GLU A 148 5.35 -6.23 -3.48
C GLU A 148 6.34 -5.26 -4.17
N SER A 149 7.64 -5.54 -4.05
CA SER A 149 8.69 -4.78 -4.75
C SER A 149 8.53 -4.88 -6.26
N LEU A 150 8.31 -6.08 -6.79
CA LEU A 150 8.12 -6.31 -8.21
C LEU A 150 6.88 -5.59 -8.75
N GLN A 151 5.77 -5.66 -8.03
CA GLN A 151 4.53 -4.99 -8.40
C GLN A 151 4.75 -3.47 -8.46
N THR A 152 5.40 -2.90 -7.46
CA THR A 152 5.74 -1.46 -7.39
C THR A 152 6.54 -1.02 -8.62
N VAL A 153 7.59 -1.78 -8.98
CA VAL A 153 8.41 -1.47 -10.15
C VAL A 153 7.59 -1.60 -11.44
N SER A 154 6.86 -2.72 -11.60
CA SER A 154 6.10 -2.98 -12.83
C SER A 154 5.00 -1.94 -13.08
N GLU A 155 4.28 -1.54 -12.03
CA GLU A 155 3.23 -0.53 -12.11
C GLU A 155 3.80 0.85 -12.47
N ALA A 156 4.94 1.23 -11.86
CA ALA A 156 5.62 2.48 -12.17
C ALA A 156 6.07 2.57 -13.64
N TYR A 157 6.53 1.44 -14.21
CA TYR A 157 6.92 1.39 -15.62
C TYR A 157 5.74 1.27 -16.58
N SER A 158 4.61 0.69 -16.16
CA SER A 158 3.45 0.43 -17.02
C SER A 158 2.92 1.70 -17.73
N GLY A 159 2.95 2.84 -17.04
CA GLY A 159 2.49 4.13 -17.57
C GLY A 159 3.30 4.63 -18.77
N HIS A 160 4.56 4.22 -18.91
CA HIS A 160 5.42 4.68 -20.00
C HIS A 160 5.04 4.08 -21.36
N ALA A 161 4.35 2.93 -21.40
CA ALA A 161 3.82 2.40 -22.66
C ALA A 161 2.75 3.32 -23.27
N ARG A 162 1.92 3.96 -22.42
CA ARG A 162 0.96 4.97 -22.84
C ARG A 162 1.66 6.24 -23.33
N GLU A 163 2.74 6.66 -22.67
CA GLU A 163 3.55 7.81 -23.09
C GLU A 163 4.25 7.56 -24.43
N ALA A 164 4.86 6.39 -24.60
CA ALA A 164 5.42 5.93 -25.87
C ALA A 164 4.35 5.92 -26.96
N ALA A 165 3.15 5.43 -26.68
CA ALA A 165 2.05 5.46 -27.63
C ALA A 165 1.58 6.88 -28.01
N ARG A 166 1.52 7.79 -27.03
CA ARG A 166 1.21 9.21 -27.29
C ARG A 166 2.28 9.87 -28.16
N MET A 167 3.55 9.49 -27.99
CA MET A 167 4.67 9.95 -28.79
C MET A 167 4.58 9.42 -30.23
N GLU A 168 4.31 8.12 -30.40
CA GLU A 168 4.11 7.48 -31.72
C GLU A 168 2.93 8.09 -32.48
N ARG A 169 1.82 8.45 -31.78
CA ARG A 169 0.71 9.20 -32.40
C ARG A 169 1.11 10.60 -32.87
N ALA A 170 2.04 11.26 -32.17
CA ALA A 170 2.56 12.56 -32.60
C ALA A 170 3.47 12.41 -33.83
N LEU A 171 4.26 11.33 -33.87
CA LEU A 171 5.09 10.96 -35.01
C LEU A 171 4.24 10.65 -36.26
N GLU A 172 3.15 9.90 -36.08
CA GLU A 172 2.17 9.61 -37.13
C GLU A 172 1.52 10.90 -37.69
N ALA A 173 1.29 11.90 -36.85
CA ALA A 173 0.74 13.18 -37.30
C ALA A 173 1.72 13.96 -38.19
N ILE A 174 3.03 13.90 -37.91
CA ILE A 174 4.08 14.47 -38.76
C ILE A 174 4.06 13.78 -40.12
N TRP A 175 4.05 12.44 -40.11
CA TRP A 175 3.99 11.62 -41.32
C TRP A 175 2.79 11.93 -42.20
N LYS A 176 1.58 11.94 -41.63
CA LYS A 176 0.35 12.30 -42.36
C LYS A 176 0.42 13.71 -42.92
N SER A 177 1.06 14.64 -42.21
CA SER A 177 1.24 15.99 -42.74
C SER A 177 2.15 15.99 -43.97
N LEU A 178 3.29 15.28 -43.95
CA LEU A 178 4.18 15.15 -45.10
C LEU A 178 3.53 14.43 -46.28
N GLU A 179 2.78 13.35 -46.03
CA GLU A 179 2.03 12.64 -47.07
C GLU A 179 0.97 13.55 -47.72
N ASN A 180 0.21 14.29 -46.92
CA ASN A 180 -0.75 15.28 -47.42
C ASN A 180 -0.04 16.39 -48.22
N GLN A 181 1.12 16.87 -47.76
CA GLN A 181 1.90 17.87 -48.48
C GLN A 181 2.31 17.34 -49.87
N GLU A 182 2.81 16.11 -49.94
CA GLU A 182 3.18 15.50 -51.23
C GLU A 182 1.96 15.26 -52.14
N GLU A 183 0.81 14.86 -51.57
CA GLU A 183 -0.43 14.71 -52.31
C GLU A 183 -0.93 16.05 -52.88
N TYR A 184 -0.95 17.12 -52.08
CA TYR A 184 -1.33 18.45 -52.54
C TYR A 184 -0.33 19.01 -53.56
N ARG A 185 0.97 18.71 -53.40
CA ARG A 185 2.00 19.08 -54.38
C ARG A 185 1.74 18.49 -55.75
N LYS A 186 1.46 17.18 -55.80
CA LYS A 186 1.11 16.45 -57.03
C LYS A 186 -0.21 16.92 -57.63
N LYS A 187 -1.24 17.14 -56.80
CA LYS A 187 -2.54 17.66 -57.23
C LYS A 187 -2.42 19.03 -57.88
N ALA A 188 -1.66 19.94 -57.27
CA ALA A 188 -1.43 21.27 -57.83
C ALA A 188 -0.66 21.21 -59.15
N ALA A 189 0.40 20.39 -59.24
CA ALA A 189 1.15 20.19 -60.48
C ALA A 189 0.25 19.66 -61.62
N ALA A 190 -0.59 18.66 -61.34
CA ALA A 190 -1.54 18.14 -62.34
C ALA A 190 -2.57 19.17 -62.82
N ARG A 191 -2.91 20.17 -61.99
CA ARG A 191 -3.81 21.27 -62.37
C ARG A 191 -3.12 22.28 -63.28
N LEU A 192 -1.84 22.54 -63.05
CA LEU A 192 -1.01 23.37 -63.93
C LEU A 192 -0.91 22.78 -65.35
N SER A 193 -0.77 21.46 -65.47
CA SER A 193 -0.73 20.78 -66.78
C SER A 193 -2.04 20.87 -67.59
N GLY A 194 -3.15 21.28 -66.97
CA GLY A 194 -4.44 21.50 -67.63
C GLY A 194 -4.88 22.97 -67.60
N TRP A 195 -3.96 23.90 -67.30
CA TRP A 195 -4.20 25.35 -67.18
C TRP A 195 -5.35 25.73 -66.23
N ASP A 196 -5.60 24.90 -65.20
CA ASP A 196 -6.63 25.13 -64.19
C ASP A 196 -6.07 25.92 -63.00
N GLY A 197 -5.99 27.25 -63.14
CA GLY A 197 -5.46 28.15 -62.12
C GLY A 197 -6.23 28.14 -60.80
N SER A 198 -7.56 28.12 -60.85
CA SER A 198 -8.42 28.05 -59.65
C SER A 198 -8.21 26.74 -58.88
N GLY A 199 -8.12 25.62 -59.60
CA GLY A 199 -7.81 24.31 -59.03
C GLY A 199 -6.39 24.24 -58.45
N PHE A 200 -5.40 24.82 -59.13
CA PHE A 200 -4.04 24.97 -58.62
C PHE A 200 -4.02 25.75 -57.30
N ARG A 201 -4.60 26.96 -57.26
CA ARG A 201 -4.62 27.82 -56.06
C ARG A 201 -5.30 27.14 -54.88
N THR A 202 -6.35 26.37 -55.13
CA THR A 202 -7.04 25.59 -54.09
C THR A 202 -6.12 24.53 -53.48
N ALA A 203 -5.42 23.74 -54.31
CA ALA A 203 -4.46 22.74 -53.83
C ALA A 203 -3.25 23.39 -53.15
N ALA A 204 -2.72 24.49 -53.69
CA ALA A 204 -1.62 25.24 -53.12
C ALA A 204 -1.94 25.82 -51.74
N LYS A 205 -3.16 26.31 -51.53
CA LYS A 205 -3.64 26.76 -50.22
C LYS A 205 -3.66 25.64 -49.18
N GLN A 206 -4.06 24.42 -49.57
CA GLN A 206 -4.02 23.26 -48.66
C GLN A 206 -2.58 22.84 -48.34
N LEU A 207 -1.70 22.86 -49.34
CA LEU A 207 -0.27 22.60 -49.14
C LEU A 207 0.35 23.57 -48.13
N LYS A 208 0.09 24.88 -48.31
CA LYS A 208 0.57 25.94 -47.42
C LYS A 208 0.11 25.71 -45.99
N LYS A 209 -1.18 25.38 -45.80
CA LYS A 209 -1.74 25.11 -44.47
C LYS A 209 -1.05 23.94 -43.76
N GLU A 210 -0.76 22.85 -44.47
CA GLU A 210 -0.03 21.71 -43.89
C GLU A 210 1.44 22.05 -43.62
N ALA A 211 2.10 22.80 -44.51
CA ALA A 211 3.47 23.28 -44.31
C ALA A 211 3.60 24.19 -43.07
N GLU A 212 2.64 25.10 -42.85
CA GLU A 212 2.60 25.97 -41.67
C GLU A 212 2.29 25.20 -40.37
N ARG A 213 1.60 24.07 -40.46
CA ARG A 213 1.26 23.22 -39.32
C ARG A 213 2.42 22.33 -38.87
N LEU A 214 3.29 21.92 -39.79
CA LEU A 214 4.38 20.97 -39.55
C LEU A 214 5.29 21.34 -38.36
N PRO A 215 5.77 22.60 -38.19
CA PRO A 215 6.60 22.97 -37.04
C PRO A 215 5.92 22.75 -35.68
N GLY A 216 4.60 22.98 -35.61
CA GLY A 216 3.84 22.74 -34.38
C GLY A 216 3.68 21.25 -34.05
N LEU A 217 3.58 20.40 -35.08
CA LEU A 217 3.54 18.94 -34.91
C LEU A 217 4.90 18.42 -34.42
N ILE A 218 6.00 18.90 -35.00
CA ILE A 218 7.36 18.54 -34.58
C ILE A 218 7.61 18.94 -33.12
N LYS A 219 7.29 20.18 -32.74
CA LYS A 219 7.42 20.64 -31.35
C LYS A 219 6.58 19.80 -30.37
N THR A 220 5.41 19.33 -30.80
CA THR A 220 4.56 18.46 -29.98
C THR A 220 5.19 17.08 -29.77
N TYR A 221 5.76 16.50 -30.82
CA TYR A 221 6.50 15.24 -30.74
C TYR A 221 7.76 15.37 -29.87
N GLU A 222 8.57 16.41 -30.09
CA GLU A 222 9.76 16.72 -29.27
C GLU A 222 9.39 16.79 -27.79
N LYS A 223 8.39 17.62 -27.44
CA LYS A 223 7.92 17.74 -26.05
C LYS A 223 7.54 16.40 -25.44
N LYS A 224 6.77 15.57 -26.15
CA LYS A 224 6.33 14.25 -25.64
C LYS A 224 7.50 13.29 -25.44
N ALA A 225 8.48 13.34 -26.32
CA ALA A 225 9.66 12.50 -26.23
C ALA A 225 10.61 12.95 -25.09
N ASP A 226 10.69 14.26 -24.79
CA ASP A 226 11.44 14.78 -23.63
C ASP A 226 10.74 14.42 -22.32
N GLU A 227 9.40 14.55 -22.28
CA GLU A 227 8.58 14.12 -21.15
C GLU A 227 8.80 12.62 -20.86
N LEU A 228 8.72 11.77 -21.88
CA LEU A 228 8.95 10.33 -21.74
C LEU A 228 10.35 10.02 -21.19
N ALA A 229 11.40 10.64 -21.73
CA ALA A 229 12.77 10.42 -21.27
C ALA A 229 12.96 10.85 -19.81
N ALA A 230 12.46 12.04 -19.44
CA ALA A 230 12.56 12.56 -18.08
C ALA A 230 11.75 11.72 -17.09
N HIS A 231 10.55 11.27 -17.47
CA HIS A 231 9.74 10.40 -16.63
C HIS A 231 10.39 9.03 -16.44
N LEU A 232 10.97 8.42 -17.48
CA LEU A 232 11.71 7.16 -17.36
C LEU A 232 12.94 7.26 -16.46
N GLU A 233 13.70 8.35 -16.54
CA GLU A 233 14.84 8.60 -15.65
C GLU A 233 14.37 8.72 -14.19
N LYS A 234 13.29 9.46 -13.96
CA LYS A 234 12.70 9.60 -12.63
C LYS A 234 12.20 8.25 -12.10
N THR A 235 11.44 7.49 -12.89
CA THR A 235 10.94 6.16 -12.49
C THR A 235 12.08 5.22 -12.13
N ARG A 236 13.19 5.26 -12.88
CA ARG A 236 14.38 4.45 -12.58
C ARG A 236 14.99 4.80 -11.23
N ALA A 237 15.08 6.09 -10.89
CA ALA A 237 15.58 6.54 -9.60
C ALA A 237 14.62 6.20 -8.45
N ASP A 238 13.32 6.43 -8.64
CA ASP A 238 12.28 6.20 -7.62
C ASP A 238 12.09 4.71 -7.30
N THR A 239 12.53 3.80 -8.18
CA THR A 239 12.37 2.34 -8.04
C THR A 239 13.68 1.58 -7.79
N GLU A 240 14.80 2.28 -7.60
CA GLU A 240 16.13 1.66 -7.43
C GLU A 240 16.16 0.67 -6.25
N GLN A 241 15.65 1.10 -5.10
CA GLN A 241 15.62 0.27 -3.90
C GLN A 241 14.78 -1.01 -4.08
N GLN A 242 13.57 -0.89 -4.64
CA GLN A 242 12.69 -2.03 -4.85
C GLN A 242 13.30 -3.03 -5.83
N ARG A 243 14.07 -2.57 -6.82
CA ARG A 243 14.80 -3.45 -7.74
C ARG A 243 15.95 -4.19 -7.07
N ASP A 244 16.62 -3.57 -6.10
CA ASP A 244 17.68 -4.20 -5.30
C ASP A 244 17.14 -5.24 -4.33
N ASP A 245 15.89 -5.09 -3.89
CA ASP A 245 15.19 -6.07 -3.03
C ASP A 245 14.75 -7.34 -3.79
N LEU A 246 14.80 -7.36 -5.13
CA LEU A 246 14.43 -8.52 -5.95
C LEU A 246 15.53 -9.60 -5.93
N SER A 247 15.14 -10.87 -6.03
CA SER A 247 16.10 -11.96 -6.25
C SER A 247 16.81 -11.81 -7.60
N GLU A 248 18.03 -12.34 -7.67
CA GLU A 248 18.88 -12.19 -8.86
C GLU A 248 18.20 -12.69 -10.15
N GLY A 249 17.46 -13.80 -10.07
CA GLY A 249 16.74 -14.38 -11.21
C GLY A 249 15.64 -13.47 -11.74
N ILE A 250 14.81 -12.93 -10.84
CA ILE A 250 13.70 -12.05 -11.19
C ILE A 250 14.20 -10.69 -11.65
N ARG A 251 15.19 -10.12 -10.94
CA ARG A 251 15.82 -8.86 -11.32
C ARG A 251 16.39 -8.92 -12.73
N ARG A 252 17.11 -9.99 -13.07
CA ARG A 252 17.65 -10.16 -14.43
C ARG A 252 16.55 -10.25 -15.48
N ALA A 253 15.52 -11.06 -15.24
CA ALA A 253 14.40 -11.19 -16.16
C ALA A 253 13.67 -9.85 -16.36
N MET A 254 13.48 -9.07 -15.30
CA MET A 254 12.92 -7.73 -15.39
C MET A 254 13.82 -6.79 -16.19
N GLU A 255 15.13 -6.75 -15.90
CA GLU A 255 16.08 -5.86 -16.58
C GLU A 255 16.20 -6.15 -18.07
N GLU A 256 16.09 -7.41 -18.47
CA GLU A 256 15.99 -7.82 -19.87
C GLU A 256 14.79 -7.15 -20.57
N GLU A 257 13.62 -7.13 -19.94
CA GLU A 257 12.45 -6.45 -20.53
C GLU A 257 12.61 -4.91 -20.49
N LEU A 258 13.17 -4.36 -19.41
CA LEU A 258 13.37 -2.92 -19.24
C LEU A 258 14.43 -2.33 -20.18
N ALA A 259 15.37 -3.13 -20.69
CA ALA A 259 16.36 -2.71 -21.69
C ALA A 259 15.73 -2.18 -22.99
N SER A 260 14.48 -2.58 -23.27
CA SER A 260 13.69 -2.07 -24.40
C SER A 260 13.44 -0.56 -24.29
N TYR A 261 13.29 -0.01 -23.08
CA TYR A 261 13.09 1.42 -22.87
C TYR A 261 14.34 2.24 -23.23
N GLU A 262 15.53 1.77 -22.86
CA GLU A 262 16.79 2.45 -23.21
C GLU A 262 17.03 2.44 -24.71
N SER A 263 16.82 1.27 -25.33
CA SER A 263 16.95 1.09 -26.76
C SER A 263 15.98 2.00 -27.52
N TYR A 264 14.75 2.15 -27.01
CA TYR A 264 13.74 3.01 -27.59
C TYR A 264 14.09 4.51 -27.49
N ILE A 265 14.63 4.97 -26.35
CA ILE A 265 15.12 6.35 -26.21
C ILE A 265 16.24 6.62 -27.23
N SER A 266 17.19 5.69 -27.36
CA SER A 266 18.30 5.81 -28.32
C SER A 266 17.81 5.91 -29.76
N GLU A 267 16.93 4.99 -30.17
CA GLU A 267 16.32 4.98 -31.51
C GLU A 267 15.50 6.26 -31.77
N ASN A 268 14.76 6.73 -30.78
CA ASN A 268 14.02 7.97 -30.86
C ASN A 268 14.95 9.20 -31.05
N GLY A 269 16.14 9.17 -30.44
CA GLY A 269 17.19 10.16 -30.69
C GLY A 269 17.71 10.16 -32.13
N GLU A 270 17.67 9.03 -32.84
CA GLU A 270 17.96 8.95 -34.28
C GLU A 270 16.82 9.57 -35.12
N LYS A 271 15.57 9.18 -34.83
CA LYS A 271 14.38 9.73 -35.52
C LYS A 271 14.31 11.26 -35.41
N ARG A 272 14.58 11.81 -34.21
CA ARG A 272 14.66 13.25 -33.97
C ARG A 272 15.71 13.93 -34.83
N ARG A 273 16.93 13.40 -34.88
CA ARG A 273 18.01 13.94 -35.73
C ARG A 273 17.64 13.95 -37.20
N GLU A 274 16.91 12.93 -37.67
CA GLU A 274 16.40 12.89 -39.04
C GLU A 274 15.37 14.01 -39.30
N ILE A 275 14.39 14.18 -38.40
CA ILE A 275 13.37 15.24 -38.49
C ILE A 275 14.03 16.63 -38.47
N GLU A 276 14.97 16.87 -37.56
CA GLU A 276 15.71 18.13 -37.45
C GLU A 276 16.51 18.44 -38.73
N ALA A 277 17.15 17.43 -39.33
CA ALA A 277 17.93 17.59 -40.55
C ALA A 277 17.08 17.98 -41.78
N MET A 278 15.77 17.72 -41.76
CA MET A 278 14.84 18.06 -42.85
C MET A 278 14.37 19.51 -42.80
N LEU A 279 14.32 20.12 -41.60
CA LEU A 279 13.75 21.46 -41.40
C LEU A 279 14.34 22.53 -42.33
N PRO A 280 15.68 22.64 -42.49
CA PRO A 280 16.27 23.67 -43.37
C PRO A 280 15.85 23.54 -44.84
N GLY A 281 15.52 22.32 -45.30
CA GLY A 281 15.09 22.07 -46.68
C GLY A 281 13.62 22.43 -46.95
N THR A 282 12.83 22.56 -45.89
CA THR A 282 11.43 23.02 -45.94
C THR A 282 11.27 24.52 -45.68
N GLU A 283 12.34 25.15 -45.21
CA GLU A 283 12.39 26.57 -44.89
C GLU A 283 12.18 27.40 -46.17
N GLY A 284 11.12 28.20 -46.18
CA GLY A 284 10.73 28.99 -47.36
C GLY A 284 9.75 28.32 -48.31
N ASN A 285 9.32 27.07 -48.09
CA ASN A 285 8.26 26.44 -48.89
C ASN A 285 6.97 27.27 -48.90
N ALA A 286 6.56 27.84 -47.77
CA ALA A 286 5.39 28.72 -47.69
C ALA A 286 5.52 29.96 -48.60
N ALA A 287 6.71 30.59 -48.64
CA ALA A 287 6.99 31.73 -49.49
C ALA A 287 7.03 31.35 -50.99
N LEU A 288 7.56 30.16 -51.32
CA LEU A 288 7.51 29.62 -52.67
C LEU A 288 6.08 29.34 -53.12
N ILE A 289 5.24 28.80 -52.24
CA ILE A 289 3.82 28.57 -52.50
C ILE A 289 3.09 29.89 -52.75
N ASP A 290 3.30 30.90 -51.89
CA ASP A 290 2.70 32.22 -52.06
C ASP A 290 3.11 32.87 -53.39
N ARG A 291 4.39 32.78 -53.74
CA ARG A 291 4.91 33.28 -55.02
C ARG A 291 4.31 32.55 -56.23
N ALA A 292 4.12 31.24 -56.16
CA ALA A 292 3.49 30.48 -57.23
C ALA A 292 1.99 30.83 -57.36
N VAL A 293 1.30 31.05 -56.24
CA VAL A 293 -0.10 31.51 -56.22
C VAL A 293 -0.24 32.91 -56.81
N GLU A 294 0.61 33.86 -56.41
CA GLU A 294 0.66 35.21 -56.98
C GLU A 294 0.89 35.16 -58.49
N ARG A 295 1.90 34.40 -58.93
CA ARG A 295 2.18 34.22 -60.35
C ARG A 295 1.01 33.61 -61.13
N SER A 296 0.22 32.72 -60.52
CA SER A 296 -0.96 32.15 -61.18
C SER A 296 -2.06 33.18 -61.43
N TYR A 297 -2.22 34.19 -60.56
CA TYR A 297 -3.15 35.29 -60.79
C TYR A 297 -2.62 36.22 -61.89
N GLU A 298 -1.32 36.54 -61.88
CA GLU A 298 -0.70 37.33 -62.95
C GLU A 298 -0.86 36.67 -64.33
N VAL A 299 -0.74 35.33 -64.40
CA VAL A 299 -0.91 34.60 -65.66
C VAL A 299 -2.35 34.66 -66.16
N GLU A 300 -3.35 34.47 -65.29
CA GLU A 300 -4.77 34.64 -65.65
C GLU A 300 -5.06 36.08 -66.12
N GLU A 301 -4.54 37.09 -65.42
CA GLU A 301 -4.70 38.50 -65.80
C GLU A 301 -4.09 38.79 -67.17
N ILE A 302 -2.89 38.27 -67.47
CA ILE A 302 -2.24 38.41 -68.79
C ILE A 302 -3.08 37.78 -69.91
N ILE A 303 -3.72 36.63 -69.64
CA ILE A 303 -4.56 35.93 -70.63
C ILE A 303 -5.89 36.66 -70.82
N ASP A 304 -6.52 37.13 -69.74
CA ASP A 304 -7.82 37.82 -69.77
C ASP A 304 -7.72 39.23 -70.39
N GLU A 305 -6.58 39.92 -70.24
CA GLU A 305 -6.32 41.26 -70.82
C GLU A 305 -5.84 41.21 -72.28
N TRP A 306 -5.70 40.02 -72.88
CA TRP A 306 -5.27 39.88 -74.26
C TRP A 306 -6.36 40.32 -75.24
N ASP A 307 -6.01 41.19 -76.19
CA ASP A 307 -6.96 41.75 -77.18
C ASP A 307 -6.90 40.93 -78.48
N ASP A 308 -8.01 40.27 -78.84
CA ASP A 308 -8.13 39.38 -80.00
C ASP A 308 -8.04 40.14 -81.36
N GLU A 309 -7.98 41.47 -81.35
CA GLU A 309 -7.94 42.31 -82.56
C GLU A 309 -6.53 42.45 -83.19
N ASP A 310 -5.46 42.02 -82.50
CA ASP A 310 -4.10 41.99 -83.07
C ASP A 310 -3.87 40.70 -83.89
N GLU A 311 -3.39 40.81 -85.14
CA GLU A 311 -3.16 39.70 -86.10
C GLU A 311 -2.01 38.71 -85.70
N GLY A 312 -1.90 38.33 -84.42
CA GLY A 312 -0.92 37.37 -83.89
C GLY A 312 -1.55 36.05 -83.45
N ASP A 313 -0.75 34.97 -83.44
CA ASP A 313 -1.07 33.79 -82.63
C ASP A 313 -1.16 34.27 -81.15
N GLY A 314 -2.22 33.88 -80.42
CA GLY A 314 -2.52 34.37 -79.05
C GLY A 314 -1.41 34.16 -78.00
N PRO A 315 -1.66 34.49 -76.72
CA PRO A 315 -0.63 34.39 -75.69
C PRO A 315 -0.14 32.94 -75.57
N ASP A 316 1.18 32.75 -75.42
CA ASP A 316 1.79 31.43 -75.19
C ASP A 316 1.45 30.95 -73.77
N GLU A 317 0.26 30.36 -73.63
CA GLU A 317 -0.28 29.84 -72.38
C GLU A 317 0.65 28.79 -71.76
N ASP A 318 1.32 27.98 -72.59
CA ASP A 318 2.30 26.99 -72.14
C ASP A 318 3.51 27.66 -71.47
N ALA A 319 4.06 28.72 -72.07
CA ALA A 319 5.16 29.47 -71.46
C ALA A 319 4.73 30.24 -70.20
N LEU A 320 3.51 30.79 -70.18
CA LEU A 320 2.96 31.52 -69.04
C LEU A 320 2.71 30.59 -67.85
N TRP A 321 1.97 29.51 -68.03
CA TRP A 321 1.73 28.51 -66.97
C TRP A 321 3.00 27.75 -66.59
N GLY A 322 3.93 27.52 -67.54
CA GLY A 322 5.26 26.99 -67.26
C GLY A 322 6.10 27.87 -66.31
N SER A 323 5.83 29.18 -66.26
CA SER A 323 6.47 30.07 -65.27
C SER A 323 5.95 29.88 -63.85
N VAL A 324 4.68 29.45 -63.69
CA VAL A 324 4.11 29.05 -62.39
C VAL A 324 4.70 27.71 -61.95
N GLU A 325 4.79 26.75 -62.88
CA GLU A 325 5.37 25.43 -62.64
C GLU A 325 6.84 25.52 -62.19
N ALA A 326 7.63 26.39 -62.81
CA ALA A 326 9.02 26.61 -62.42
C ALA A 326 9.21 27.12 -60.98
N VAL A 327 8.24 27.87 -60.44
CA VAL A 327 8.24 28.26 -59.02
C VAL A 327 7.75 27.09 -58.15
N TRP A 328 6.73 26.38 -58.60
CA TRP A 328 6.13 25.24 -57.90
C TRP A 328 7.11 24.07 -57.69
N ASP A 329 7.91 23.74 -58.71
CA ASP A 329 8.90 22.65 -58.67
C ASP A 329 10.01 22.85 -57.65
N ARG A 330 10.16 24.08 -57.14
CA ARG A 330 11.12 24.40 -56.08
C ARG A 330 10.61 24.00 -54.69
N VAL A 331 9.32 23.73 -54.54
CA VAL A 331 8.73 23.28 -53.26
C VAL A 331 9.16 21.84 -53.00
N LYS A 332 9.95 21.64 -51.95
CA LYS A 332 10.49 20.32 -51.58
C LYS A 332 9.74 19.73 -50.40
N ILE A 333 9.17 18.55 -50.59
CA ILE A 333 8.57 17.78 -49.49
C ILE A 333 9.58 16.69 -49.08
N PRO A 334 10.02 16.66 -47.82
CA PRO A 334 10.94 15.64 -47.36
C PRO A 334 10.23 14.30 -47.18
N GLU A 335 10.98 13.22 -47.36
CA GLU A 335 10.55 11.85 -47.06
C GLU A 335 11.29 11.37 -45.81
N LEU A 336 10.56 10.75 -44.89
CA LEU A 336 11.10 10.14 -43.67
C LEU A 336 11.45 8.67 -43.94
N SER A 337 12.51 8.17 -43.32
CA SER A 337 13.00 6.80 -43.53
C SER A 337 12.26 5.72 -42.70
N PHE A 338 11.53 6.14 -41.66
CA PHE A 338 10.86 5.27 -40.68
C PHE A 338 9.38 5.59 -40.59
N ARG A 339 8.49 4.67 -40.18
CA ARG A 339 7.07 5.00 -39.92
C ARG A 339 6.75 5.00 -38.42
N ALA A 340 5.58 5.52 -38.04
CA ALA A 340 5.09 5.36 -36.67
C ALA A 340 4.78 3.88 -36.39
N GLY A 341 5.08 3.47 -35.16
CA GLY A 341 5.12 2.07 -34.76
C GLY A 341 3.85 1.53 -34.13
N LEU A 342 2.70 2.22 -34.23
CA LEU A 342 1.42 1.75 -33.68
C LEU A 342 0.41 1.46 -34.79
N LYS A 343 0.02 0.18 -34.91
CA LYS A 343 -0.93 -0.29 -35.92
C LYS A 343 -2.34 -0.54 -35.39
N GLU A 344 -2.46 -1.11 -34.18
CA GLU A 344 -3.75 -1.44 -33.55
C GLU A 344 -3.93 -0.72 -32.20
N PRO A 345 -4.17 0.60 -32.21
CA PRO A 345 -4.30 1.39 -30.97
C PRO A 345 -5.53 0.99 -30.13
N GLU A 346 -6.54 0.37 -30.74
CA GLU A 346 -7.74 -0.10 -30.04
C GLU A 346 -7.42 -1.18 -29.02
N LYS A 347 -6.59 -2.18 -29.37
CA LYS A 347 -6.16 -3.23 -28.43
C LYS A 347 -5.35 -2.66 -27.27
N GLN A 348 -4.50 -1.67 -27.52
CA GLN A 348 -3.79 -0.97 -26.44
C GLN A 348 -4.77 -0.24 -25.51
N ASN A 349 -5.79 0.42 -26.07
CA ASN A 349 -6.81 1.11 -25.27
C ASN A 349 -7.61 0.13 -24.40
N LEU A 350 -7.89 -1.10 -24.86
CA LEU A 350 -8.53 -2.14 -24.05
C LEU A 350 -7.67 -2.50 -22.84
N LEU A 351 -6.38 -2.74 -23.02
CA LEU A 351 -5.45 -3.02 -21.90
C LEU A 351 -5.37 -1.85 -20.91
N GLU A 352 -5.38 -0.62 -21.41
CA GLU A 352 -5.41 0.59 -20.61
C GLU A 352 -6.70 0.74 -19.78
N GLN A 353 -7.85 0.27 -20.29
CA GLN A 353 -9.11 0.28 -19.56
C GLN A 353 -9.06 -0.66 -18.34
N ILE A 354 -8.38 -1.79 -18.45
CA ILE A 354 -8.22 -2.76 -17.36
C ILE A 354 -7.53 -2.12 -16.15
N GLN A 355 -6.41 -1.42 -16.37
CA GLN A 355 -5.72 -0.68 -15.31
C GLN A 355 -6.61 0.39 -14.67
N GLN A 356 -7.37 1.13 -15.48
CA GLN A 356 -8.26 2.18 -14.97
C GLN A 356 -9.37 1.61 -14.08
N MET A 357 -9.97 0.48 -14.46
CA MET A 357 -11.01 -0.20 -13.68
C MET A 357 -10.48 -0.71 -12.34
N ALA A 358 -9.29 -1.31 -12.35
CA ALA A 358 -8.63 -1.76 -11.12
C ALA A 358 -8.33 -0.61 -10.14
N GLY A 359 -8.05 0.60 -10.65
CA GLY A 359 -7.75 1.77 -9.82
C GLY A 359 -8.98 2.50 -9.25
N LEU A 360 -10.00 2.77 -10.07
CA LEU A 360 -11.13 3.62 -9.68
C LEU A 360 -12.27 2.82 -9.02
N ASP A 361 -12.65 1.71 -9.64
CA ASP A 361 -13.87 0.95 -9.34
C ASP A 361 -13.57 -0.50 -8.95
N LEU A 362 -12.48 -0.73 -8.21
CA LEU A 362 -12.00 -2.06 -7.84
C LEU A 362 -13.11 -3.00 -7.34
N LEU A 363 -13.90 -2.57 -6.36
CA LEU A 363 -14.96 -3.39 -5.79
C LEU A 363 -16.04 -3.75 -6.82
N MET A 364 -16.35 -2.86 -7.77
CA MET A 364 -17.29 -3.16 -8.84
C MET A 364 -16.76 -4.27 -9.76
N LEU A 365 -15.44 -4.30 -9.98
CA LEU A 365 -14.78 -5.28 -10.82
C LEU A 365 -14.72 -6.68 -10.16
N VAL A 366 -14.45 -6.72 -8.86
CA VAL A 366 -14.08 -7.97 -8.15
C VAL A 366 -15.13 -8.49 -7.17
N LEU A 367 -16.17 -7.73 -6.81
CA LEU A 367 -17.21 -8.26 -5.95
C LEU A 367 -18.01 -9.39 -6.66
N PRO A 368 -18.22 -10.54 -6.00
CA PRO A 368 -19.08 -11.59 -6.52
C PRO A 368 -20.54 -11.13 -6.69
N GLU A 369 -21.23 -11.71 -7.67
CA GLU A 369 -22.64 -11.38 -7.91
C GLU A 369 -23.51 -11.74 -6.69
N GLY A 370 -24.35 -10.81 -6.28
CA GLY A 370 -25.30 -11.01 -5.17
C GLY A 370 -24.73 -10.80 -3.77
N GLN A 371 -23.44 -10.47 -3.62
CA GLN A 371 -22.89 -10.05 -2.33
C GLN A 371 -23.06 -8.53 -2.12
N GLU A 372 -23.41 -8.15 -0.89
CA GLU A 372 -23.58 -6.76 -0.48
C GLU A 372 -22.43 -6.32 0.44
N VAL A 373 -21.97 -5.08 0.26
CA VAL A 373 -20.97 -4.46 1.11
C VAL A 373 -21.64 -3.87 2.36
N SER A 374 -21.09 -4.17 3.53
CA SER A 374 -21.51 -3.56 4.80
C SER A 374 -21.38 -2.03 4.77
N LYS A 375 -22.35 -1.35 5.37
CA LYS A 375 -22.38 0.12 5.51
C LYS A 375 -21.94 0.58 6.89
N GLY A 376 -21.19 -0.25 7.61
CA GLY A 376 -20.68 0.07 8.94
C GLY A 376 -19.86 1.36 8.94
N VAL A 377 -20.12 2.21 9.94
CA VAL A 377 -19.43 3.48 10.13
C VAL A 377 -18.70 3.46 11.48
N ILE A 378 -17.45 3.89 11.45
CA ILE A 378 -16.54 3.87 12.60
C ILE A 378 -16.24 5.31 13.00
N GLN A 379 -16.57 5.65 14.25
CA GLN A 379 -16.17 6.93 14.82
C GLN A 379 -14.72 6.84 15.27
N THR A 380 -13.81 7.36 14.46
CA THR A 380 -12.35 7.25 14.70
C THR A 380 -11.84 8.17 15.82
N ARG A 381 -12.61 9.19 16.21
CA ARG A 381 -12.23 10.12 17.26
C ARG A 381 -12.31 9.44 18.64
N GLY A 382 -11.22 9.49 19.40
CA GLY A 382 -11.14 8.89 20.73
C GLY A 382 -10.80 7.40 20.72
N LEU A 383 -10.47 6.83 19.55
CA LEU A 383 -9.89 5.51 19.45
C LEU A 383 -8.38 5.56 19.74
N PRO A 384 -7.82 4.50 20.35
CA PRO A 384 -6.38 4.39 20.62
C PRO A 384 -5.50 4.73 19.43
N SER A 385 -5.80 4.25 18.22
CA SER A 385 -4.96 4.48 17.03
C SER A 385 -4.96 5.93 16.53
N ALA A 386 -5.81 6.81 17.08
CA ALA A 386 -5.78 8.23 16.77
C ALA A 386 -4.68 8.97 17.55
N MET A 387 -4.17 8.36 18.64
CA MET A 387 -3.02 8.87 19.39
C MET A 387 -1.73 8.26 18.80
N HIS A 388 -0.71 9.10 18.62
CA HIS A 388 0.48 8.89 17.80
C HIS A 388 1.03 7.45 17.72
N THR A 389 1.32 6.98 16.50
CA THR A 389 2.20 5.84 16.24
C THR A 389 3.58 6.34 15.83
N GLU A 390 4.59 6.13 16.67
CA GLU A 390 5.99 6.42 16.31
C GLU A 390 6.65 5.23 15.58
N ASP A 391 5.92 4.11 15.47
CA ASP A 391 6.32 2.83 14.87
C ASP A 391 7.67 2.32 15.44
N ILE A 392 7.82 2.40 16.77
CA ILE A 392 9.01 2.01 17.54
C ILE A 392 8.97 0.53 17.91
N LEU A 393 7.78 0.01 18.21
CA LEU A 393 7.63 -1.39 18.63
C LEU A 393 8.02 -2.33 17.48
N LYS A 394 8.86 -3.32 17.80
CA LYS A 394 9.25 -4.38 16.87
C LYS A 394 8.82 -5.73 17.42
N ASP A 395 8.27 -6.53 16.54
CA ASP A 395 7.95 -7.93 16.80
C ASP A 395 9.06 -8.81 16.25
N ASN A 396 9.35 -9.90 16.96
CA ASN A 396 10.01 -11.01 16.32
C ASN A 396 8.99 -11.79 15.47
N PHE A 397 9.52 -12.68 14.64
CA PHE A 397 8.75 -13.43 13.67
C PHE A 397 7.60 -14.26 14.29
N LEU A 398 7.90 -15.03 15.32
CA LEU A 398 6.94 -15.88 16.02
C LEU A 398 5.85 -15.04 16.69
N GLU A 399 6.24 -13.96 17.37
CA GLU A 399 5.29 -13.04 18.01
C GLU A 399 4.29 -12.49 17.00
N ARG A 400 4.75 -12.18 15.80
CA ARG A 400 3.89 -11.66 14.73
C ARG A 400 2.87 -12.69 14.27
N ILE A 401 3.31 -13.93 14.02
CA ILE A 401 2.41 -15.04 13.64
C ILE A 401 1.33 -15.25 14.72
N LEU A 402 1.71 -15.24 16.00
CA LEU A 402 0.76 -15.41 17.10
C LEU A 402 -0.29 -14.29 17.12
N THR A 403 0.12 -13.04 16.87
CA THR A 403 -0.79 -11.91 16.78
C THR A 403 -1.74 -12.03 15.58
N ASP A 404 -1.25 -12.44 14.41
CA ASP A 404 -2.09 -12.61 13.22
C ASP A 404 -3.10 -13.76 13.40
N GLU A 405 -2.71 -14.86 14.04
CA GLU A 405 -3.62 -15.96 14.41
C GLU A 405 -4.65 -15.52 15.43
N TYR A 406 -4.26 -14.71 16.43
CA TYR A 406 -5.18 -14.12 17.38
C TYR A 406 -6.24 -13.25 16.68
N ILE A 407 -5.82 -12.35 15.78
CA ILE A 407 -6.72 -11.49 14.99
C ILE A 407 -7.69 -12.34 14.17
N GLY A 408 -7.16 -13.31 13.42
CA GLY A 408 -7.98 -14.19 12.58
C GLY A 408 -8.99 -15.03 13.36
N ARG A 409 -8.73 -15.30 14.65
CA ARG A 409 -9.63 -16.07 15.52
C ARG A 409 -10.78 -15.25 16.08
N PHE A 410 -10.56 -13.98 16.42
CA PHE A 410 -11.52 -13.19 17.18
C PHE A 410 -12.22 -12.11 16.35
N PHE A 411 -11.63 -11.68 15.24
CA PHE A 411 -12.13 -10.55 14.46
C PHE A 411 -12.80 -11.03 13.17
N THR A 412 -13.90 -10.39 12.82
CA THR A 412 -14.66 -10.70 11.60
C THR A 412 -14.00 -10.08 10.37
N CYS A 413 -14.19 -10.72 9.23
CA CYS A 413 -13.79 -10.24 7.90
C CYS A 413 -14.99 -10.24 6.95
N PHE A 414 -14.77 -9.85 5.70
CA PHE A 414 -15.77 -9.83 4.64
C PHE A 414 -16.59 -11.13 4.52
N LEU A 415 -15.91 -12.29 4.60
CA LEU A 415 -16.53 -13.61 4.47
C LEU A 415 -17.16 -14.12 5.78
N SER A 416 -16.99 -13.41 6.90
CA SER A 416 -17.56 -13.82 8.17
C SER A 416 -19.08 -13.77 8.14
N ALA A 417 -19.73 -14.80 8.69
CA ALA A 417 -21.19 -14.89 8.73
C ALA A 417 -21.85 -13.89 9.71
N ASP A 418 -21.09 -13.45 10.71
CA ASP A 418 -21.59 -12.56 11.78
C ASP A 418 -22.00 -11.19 11.23
N GLN A 419 -23.22 -10.77 11.58
CA GLN A 419 -23.81 -9.49 11.18
C GLN A 419 -23.62 -8.47 12.30
N LYS A 420 -22.40 -7.92 12.40
CA LYS A 420 -22.08 -6.79 13.27
C LYS A 420 -22.34 -5.46 12.54
N GLU A 421 -22.55 -4.38 13.29
CA GLU A 421 -22.71 -3.03 12.71
C GLU A 421 -21.44 -2.58 11.98
N VAL A 422 -20.26 -2.91 12.54
CA VAL A 422 -18.95 -2.84 11.89
C VAL A 422 -18.51 -4.27 11.68
N ARG A 423 -18.45 -4.71 10.42
CA ARG A 423 -18.30 -6.13 10.04
C ARG A 423 -16.88 -6.47 9.60
N TYR A 424 -16.15 -5.53 9.00
CA TYR A 424 -14.85 -5.80 8.38
C TYR A 424 -13.72 -5.43 9.33
N GLU A 425 -13.68 -6.12 10.47
CA GLU A 425 -12.77 -5.82 11.58
C GLU A 425 -11.31 -6.12 11.22
N GLN A 426 -11.03 -7.22 10.53
CA GLN A 426 -9.67 -7.53 10.04
C GLN A 426 -9.21 -6.52 8.99
N GLU A 427 -10.09 -6.14 8.07
CA GLU A 427 -9.84 -5.11 7.07
C GLU A 427 -9.66 -3.72 7.71
N TYR A 428 -10.35 -3.43 8.82
CA TYR A 428 -10.11 -2.23 9.63
C TYR A 428 -8.72 -2.25 10.26
N VAL A 429 -8.27 -3.39 10.80
CA VAL A 429 -6.92 -3.51 11.34
C VAL A 429 -5.86 -3.22 10.25
N LEU A 430 -6.12 -3.61 8.99
CA LEU A 430 -5.27 -3.26 7.85
C LEU A 430 -5.40 -1.79 7.39
N GLY A 431 -6.62 -1.27 7.26
CA GLY A 431 -6.90 0.00 6.59
C GLY A 431 -7.02 1.21 7.51
N GLY A 432 -7.57 1.03 8.71
CA GLY A 432 -7.88 2.09 9.67
C GLY A 432 -8.77 3.20 9.11
N LYS A 433 -9.70 2.86 8.20
CA LYS A 433 -10.63 3.80 7.56
C LYS A 433 -11.93 3.93 8.35
N SER A 434 -12.68 4.99 8.09
CA SER A 434 -13.91 5.35 8.80
C SER A 434 -15.14 4.51 8.44
N THR A 435 -15.07 3.69 7.39
CA THR A 435 -16.22 2.87 6.96
C THR A 435 -15.77 1.46 6.58
N ASP A 436 -16.68 0.50 6.74
CA ASP A 436 -16.46 -0.88 6.29
C ASP A 436 -16.08 -0.91 4.79
N GLU A 437 -16.84 -0.23 3.93
CA GLU A 437 -16.56 -0.17 2.48
C GLU A 437 -15.15 0.31 2.16
N GLU A 438 -14.66 1.38 2.79
CA GLU A 438 -13.31 1.89 2.58
C GLU A 438 -12.23 0.91 3.06
N ASN A 439 -12.47 0.22 4.19
CA ASN A 439 -11.55 -0.79 4.70
C ASN A 439 -11.50 -2.02 3.78
N LEU A 440 -12.66 -2.49 3.29
CA LEU A 440 -12.71 -3.57 2.31
C LEU A 440 -12.01 -3.17 1.01
N LYS A 441 -12.26 -1.96 0.49
CA LYS A 441 -11.58 -1.46 -0.72
C LYS A 441 -10.06 -1.41 -0.51
N PHE A 442 -9.60 -0.98 0.66
CA PHE A 442 -8.18 -0.93 1.00
C PHE A 442 -7.56 -2.33 1.06
N ALA A 443 -8.19 -3.27 1.78
CA ALA A 443 -7.72 -4.65 1.89
C ALA A 443 -7.73 -5.35 0.52
N ALA A 444 -8.80 -5.18 -0.26
CA ALA A 444 -8.92 -5.71 -1.62
C ALA A 444 -7.79 -5.18 -2.53
N ALA A 445 -7.48 -3.88 -2.48
CA ALA A 445 -6.38 -3.31 -3.26
C ALA A 445 -5.02 -3.86 -2.85
N ARG A 446 -4.79 -4.05 -1.55
CA ARG A 446 -3.57 -4.67 -1.01
C ARG A 446 -3.41 -6.12 -1.45
N VAL A 447 -4.50 -6.90 -1.43
CA VAL A 447 -4.49 -8.29 -1.93
C VAL A 447 -4.25 -8.31 -3.44
N LEU A 448 -4.91 -7.44 -4.20
CA LEU A 448 -4.71 -7.32 -5.64
C LEU A 448 -3.24 -7.06 -6.00
N ALA A 449 -2.59 -6.11 -5.33
CA ALA A 449 -1.21 -5.75 -5.60
C ALA A 449 -0.24 -6.93 -5.32
N VAL A 450 -0.41 -7.62 -4.19
CA VAL A 450 0.40 -8.81 -3.88
C VAL A 450 0.16 -9.92 -4.91
N ARG A 451 -1.11 -10.15 -5.31
CA ARG A 451 -1.45 -11.13 -6.36
C ARG A 451 -0.86 -10.76 -7.71
N GLU A 452 -0.92 -9.50 -8.10
CA GLU A 452 -0.33 -8.98 -9.33
C GLU A 452 1.18 -9.23 -9.35
N GLY A 453 1.88 -8.91 -8.25
CA GLY A 453 3.30 -9.21 -8.10
C GLY A 453 3.61 -10.68 -8.27
N LEU A 454 2.92 -11.57 -7.54
CA LEU A 454 3.11 -13.02 -7.64
C LEU A 454 2.80 -13.57 -9.05
N ASN A 455 1.76 -13.04 -9.69
CA ASN A 455 1.41 -13.40 -11.07
C ASN A 455 2.45 -12.90 -12.07
N PHE A 456 3.05 -11.73 -11.83
CA PHE A 456 4.13 -11.19 -12.67
C PHE A 456 5.43 -11.96 -12.49
N ILE A 457 5.77 -12.41 -11.27
CA ILE A 457 6.87 -13.37 -11.01
C ILE A 457 6.71 -14.61 -11.91
N HIS A 458 5.51 -15.18 -11.96
CA HIS A 458 5.22 -16.34 -12.80
C HIS A 458 5.39 -16.05 -14.29
N ILE A 459 4.87 -14.91 -14.78
CA ILE A 459 5.06 -14.50 -16.18
C ILE A 459 6.55 -14.37 -16.52
N LEU A 460 7.34 -13.68 -15.69
CA LEU A 460 8.78 -13.51 -15.93
C LEU A 460 9.54 -14.84 -15.94
N SER A 461 9.09 -15.78 -15.11
CA SER A 461 9.67 -17.13 -15.00
C SER A 461 9.25 -18.08 -16.14
N ASP A 462 8.14 -17.79 -16.84
CA ASP A 462 7.61 -18.61 -17.94
C ASP A 462 7.93 -18.00 -19.31
N SER A 463 8.97 -18.52 -19.97
CA SER A 463 9.40 -18.04 -21.30
C SER A 463 8.30 -18.10 -22.36
N GLN A 464 7.35 -19.04 -22.24
CA GLN A 464 6.25 -19.14 -23.19
C GLN A 464 5.28 -17.97 -23.03
N LYS A 465 4.94 -17.57 -21.79
CA LYS A 465 4.06 -16.42 -21.54
C LYS A 465 4.70 -15.12 -22.01
N ARG A 466 6.01 -14.96 -21.80
CA ARG A 466 6.74 -13.80 -22.31
C ARG A 466 6.67 -13.72 -23.84
N GLU A 467 6.79 -14.85 -24.52
CA GLU A 467 6.70 -14.89 -25.98
C GLU A 467 5.27 -14.63 -26.48
N GLU A 468 4.24 -15.13 -25.79
CA GLU A 468 2.84 -14.81 -26.07
C GLU A 468 2.56 -13.31 -25.91
N ALA A 469 3.08 -12.69 -24.84
CA ALA A 469 2.96 -11.24 -24.63
C ALA A 469 3.68 -10.44 -25.73
N ARG A 470 4.88 -10.87 -26.15
CA ARG A 470 5.60 -10.28 -27.29
C ARG A 470 4.85 -10.43 -28.60
N ALA A 471 4.19 -11.57 -28.84
CA ALA A 471 3.38 -11.78 -30.03
C ALA A 471 2.18 -10.81 -30.08
N LEU A 472 1.48 -10.61 -28.95
CA LEU A 472 0.41 -9.62 -28.86
C LEU A 472 0.96 -8.20 -29.03
N ALA A 473 2.09 -7.87 -28.41
CA ALA A 473 2.74 -6.58 -28.58
C ALA A 473 3.12 -6.31 -30.04
N ALA A 474 3.68 -7.29 -30.74
CA ALA A 474 4.01 -7.20 -32.15
C ALA A 474 2.76 -7.03 -33.03
N ALA A 475 1.61 -7.59 -32.64
CA ALA A 475 0.34 -7.35 -33.31
C ALA A 475 -0.14 -5.91 -33.11
N ILE A 476 0.04 -5.35 -31.90
CA ILE A 476 -0.31 -3.95 -31.57
C ILE A 476 0.58 -2.96 -32.34
N THR A 477 1.89 -3.21 -32.39
CA THR A 477 2.86 -2.32 -33.03
C THR A 477 2.96 -2.53 -34.55
N GLY A 478 2.76 -3.76 -35.02
CA GLY A 478 2.79 -4.13 -36.44
C GLY A 478 4.19 -4.14 -37.05
N ILE A 479 4.27 -4.36 -38.37
CA ILE A 479 5.54 -4.43 -39.14
C ILE A 479 6.30 -3.09 -39.10
N THR A 480 5.60 -1.98 -38.86
CA THR A 480 6.18 -0.64 -38.71
C THR A 480 6.69 -0.38 -37.29
N GLY A 481 6.32 -1.21 -36.31
CA GLY A 481 6.83 -1.17 -34.95
C GLY A 481 8.28 -1.63 -34.88
N THR A 482 9.11 -0.87 -34.17
CA THR A 482 10.51 -1.27 -33.96
C THR A 482 10.62 -2.30 -32.83
N ALA A 483 11.72 -3.05 -32.80
CA ALA A 483 11.95 -4.04 -31.76
C ALA A 483 11.90 -3.42 -30.34
N PRO A 484 12.49 -2.23 -30.08
CA PRO A 484 12.38 -1.56 -28.79
C PRO A 484 10.95 -1.19 -28.40
N LEU A 485 10.15 -0.61 -29.32
CA LEU A 485 8.75 -0.27 -29.04
C LEU A 485 7.93 -1.53 -28.73
N THR A 486 8.16 -2.61 -29.48
CA THR A 486 7.50 -3.90 -29.24
C THR A 486 7.84 -4.45 -27.87
N GLY A 487 9.08 -4.30 -27.40
CA GLY A 487 9.48 -4.67 -26.04
C GLY A 487 8.77 -3.86 -24.95
N ILE A 488 8.63 -2.53 -25.14
CA ILE A 488 7.87 -1.67 -24.21
C ILE A 488 6.40 -2.12 -24.12
N VAL A 489 5.77 -2.37 -25.26
CA VAL A 489 4.37 -2.83 -25.30
C VAL A 489 4.24 -4.25 -24.73
N ALA A 490 5.24 -5.12 -24.93
CA ALA A 490 5.24 -6.47 -24.35
C ALA A 490 5.31 -6.42 -22.82
N PHE A 491 6.17 -5.56 -22.24
CA PHE A 491 6.21 -5.36 -20.80
C PHE A 491 4.85 -4.90 -20.26
N PHE A 492 4.23 -3.92 -20.92
CA PHE A 492 2.89 -3.45 -20.59
C PHE A 492 1.83 -4.55 -20.64
N VAL A 493 1.83 -5.36 -21.71
CA VAL A 493 0.94 -6.53 -21.84
C VAL A 493 1.13 -7.48 -20.67
N MET A 494 2.37 -7.81 -20.29
CA MET A 494 2.64 -8.71 -19.18
C MET A 494 2.14 -8.16 -17.84
N THR A 495 2.34 -6.87 -17.56
CA THR A 495 1.83 -6.22 -16.34
C THR A 495 0.31 -6.27 -16.29
N VAL A 496 -0.38 -5.87 -17.37
CA VAL A 496 -1.84 -5.89 -17.44
C VAL A 496 -2.39 -7.31 -17.39
N TRP A 497 -1.66 -8.29 -17.92
CA TRP A 497 -2.06 -9.69 -17.85
C TRP A 497 -1.96 -10.25 -16.42
N ALA A 498 -0.90 -9.92 -15.69
CA ALA A 498 -0.77 -10.24 -14.27
C ALA A 498 -1.89 -9.59 -13.43
N LEU A 499 -2.22 -8.32 -13.71
CA LEU A 499 -3.32 -7.60 -13.07
C LEU A 499 -4.68 -8.24 -13.35
N GLY A 500 -4.94 -8.63 -14.60
CA GLY A 500 -6.17 -9.30 -14.99
C GLY A 500 -6.37 -10.64 -14.26
N GLU A 501 -5.32 -11.47 -14.19
CA GLU A 501 -5.36 -12.72 -13.40
C GLU A 501 -5.53 -12.41 -11.91
N ALA A 502 -4.87 -11.37 -11.37
CA ALA A 502 -5.01 -10.96 -9.98
C ALA A 502 -6.44 -10.49 -9.63
N ALA A 503 -7.13 -9.83 -10.56
CA ALA A 503 -8.52 -9.44 -10.40
C ALA A 503 -9.46 -10.66 -10.37
N ALA A 504 -9.19 -11.66 -11.22
CA ALA A 504 -9.92 -12.94 -11.22
C ALA A 504 -9.68 -13.72 -9.92
N ASP A 505 -8.43 -13.75 -9.45
CA ASP A 505 -8.03 -14.34 -8.17
C ASP A 505 -8.76 -13.67 -6.99
N LEU A 506 -8.75 -12.34 -6.94
CA LEU A 506 -9.42 -11.58 -5.88
C LEU A 506 -10.93 -11.81 -5.88
N LYS A 507 -11.55 -11.88 -7.06
CA LYS A 507 -12.97 -12.21 -7.19
C LYS A 507 -13.29 -13.61 -6.65
N ALA A 508 -12.45 -14.60 -6.94
CA ALA A 508 -12.57 -15.95 -6.39
C ALA A 508 -12.39 -15.95 -4.85
N LEU A 509 -11.40 -15.22 -4.33
CA LEU A 509 -11.18 -15.09 -2.89
C LEU A 509 -12.40 -14.47 -2.18
N LEU A 510 -12.97 -13.39 -2.72
CA LEU A 510 -14.19 -12.77 -2.18
C LEU A 510 -15.45 -13.64 -2.36
N ALA A 511 -15.44 -14.59 -3.29
CA ALA A 511 -16.47 -15.62 -3.39
C ALA A 511 -16.32 -16.74 -2.33
N GLY A 512 -15.20 -16.77 -1.60
CA GLY A 512 -14.87 -17.79 -0.60
C GLY A 512 -14.11 -18.99 -1.16
N ASP A 513 -13.65 -18.90 -2.41
CA ASP A 513 -12.81 -19.91 -3.05
C ASP A 513 -11.34 -19.81 -2.57
N ARG A 514 -10.51 -20.71 -3.08
CA ARG A 514 -9.08 -20.80 -2.75
C ARG A 514 -8.24 -20.46 -3.97
N VAL A 515 -7.17 -19.71 -3.77
CA VAL A 515 -6.23 -19.34 -4.83
C VAL A 515 -4.81 -19.79 -4.45
N PRO A 516 -4.08 -20.48 -5.35
CA PRO A 516 -2.68 -20.83 -5.12
C PRO A 516 -1.79 -19.60 -4.96
N LEU A 517 -0.89 -19.61 -3.98
CA LEU A 517 0.01 -18.47 -3.74
C LEU A 517 0.93 -18.24 -4.96
N ILE A 518 1.61 -19.28 -5.42
CA ILE A 518 2.38 -19.25 -6.67
C ILE A 518 1.57 -19.99 -7.74
N LYS A 519 1.31 -19.33 -8.87
CA LYS A 519 0.62 -19.95 -10.00
C LYS A 519 1.57 -20.89 -10.76
N THR A 520 1.02 -21.98 -11.29
CA THR A 520 1.65 -22.85 -12.28
C THR A 520 0.97 -22.67 -13.64
N ARG A 521 1.37 -23.45 -14.64
CA ARG A 521 0.69 -23.45 -15.95
C ARG A 521 -0.73 -24.02 -15.87
N GLU A 522 -0.97 -24.94 -14.95
CA GLU A 522 -2.27 -25.59 -14.76
C GLU A 522 -3.26 -24.70 -14.00
N THR A 523 -2.75 -23.89 -13.05
CA THR A 523 -3.57 -23.01 -12.21
C THR A 523 -3.79 -21.62 -12.81
N TRP A 524 -2.96 -21.21 -13.79
CA TRP A 524 -3.16 -19.98 -14.55
C TRP A 524 -4.35 -20.14 -15.51
N LYS A 525 -5.31 -19.21 -15.51
CA LYS A 525 -6.56 -19.37 -16.28
C LYS A 525 -6.77 -18.32 -17.36
N LEU A 526 -6.43 -17.06 -17.09
CA LEU A 526 -6.69 -15.97 -18.03
C LEU A 526 -5.73 -16.07 -19.22
N ASN A 527 -6.24 -16.33 -20.41
CA ASN A 527 -5.45 -16.20 -21.65
C ASN A 527 -5.55 -14.76 -22.20
N LEU A 528 -4.75 -14.43 -23.21
CA LEU A 528 -4.71 -13.07 -23.78
C LEU A 528 -6.02 -12.65 -24.45
N ASP A 529 -6.77 -13.57 -25.06
CA ASP A 529 -8.09 -13.28 -25.63
C ASP A 529 -9.10 -12.93 -24.53
N GLY A 530 -9.06 -13.67 -23.41
CA GLY A 530 -9.84 -13.40 -22.21
C GLY A 530 -9.46 -12.06 -21.58
N LEU A 531 -8.18 -11.69 -21.59
CA LEU A 531 -7.71 -10.38 -21.14
C LEU A 531 -8.30 -9.25 -21.98
N LEU A 532 -8.30 -9.38 -23.32
CA LEU A 532 -8.93 -8.38 -24.18
C LEU A 532 -10.45 -8.31 -23.97
N THR A 533 -11.11 -9.45 -23.80
CA THR A 533 -12.54 -9.54 -23.49
C THR A 533 -12.88 -8.85 -22.18
N LEU A 534 -12.02 -8.99 -21.16
CA LEU A 534 -12.14 -8.28 -19.88
C LEU A 534 -12.09 -6.75 -20.11
N GLY A 535 -11.15 -6.28 -20.93
CA GLY A 535 -11.07 -4.87 -21.31
C GLY A 535 -12.34 -4.37 -22.01
N GLU A 536 -12.91 -5.15 -22.93
CA GLU A 536 -14.12 -4.79 -23.67
C GLU A 536 -15.38 -4.75 -22.79
N GLN A 537 -15.53 -5.73 -21.90
CA GLN A 537 -16.77 -5.92 -21.15
C GLN A 537 -16.74 -5.30 -19.75
N GLY A 538 -15.55 -5.01 -19.23
CA GLY A 538 -15.34 -4.58 -17.85
C GLY A 538 -15.76 -5.61 -16.81
N LYS A 539 -15.79 -6.89 -17.19
CA LYS A 539 -16.22 -7.99 -16.33
C LYS A 539 -15.11 -9.01 -16.19
N VAL A 540 -14.80 -9.31 -14.94
CA VAL A 540 -13.91 -10.41 -14.57
C VAL A 540 -14.76 -11.63 -14.29
N GLU A 541 -14.46 -12.74 -14.95
CA GLU A 541 -15.00 -14.04 -14.56
C GLU A 541 -14.16 -14.60 -13.39
N ALA A 542 -14.83 -15.18 -12.39
CA ALA A 542 -14.11 -15.88 -11.34
C ALA A 542 -13.45 -17.12 -11.93
N GLY A 543 -12.18 -17.37 -11.60
CA GLY A 543 -11.52 -18.61 -11.98
C GLY A 543 -12.24 -19.82 -11.37
N GLN A 544 -12.45 -20.89 -12.15
CA GLN A 544 -12.86 -22.17 -11.57
C GLN A 544 -11.65 -22.78 -10.84
N GLU A 545 -11.60 -22.59 -9.52
CA GLU A 545 -10.51 -23.06 -8.68
C GLU A 545 -10.70 -24.52 -8.24
N THR A 546 -9.62 -25.30 -8.25
CA THR A 546 -9.62 -26.76 -8.01
C THR A 546 -9.71 -27.15 -6.54
N GLY A 547 -9.86 -26.18 -5.64
CA GLY A 547 -9.93 -26.37 -4.18
C GLY A 547 -8.57 -26.40 -3.47
N GLU A 548 -7.46 -26.22 -4.19
CA GLU A 548 -6.11 -26.07 -3.63
C GLU A 548 -5.76 -24.58 -3.45
N GLY A 549 -4.89 -24.25 -2.49
CA GLY A 549 -4.45 -22.87 -2.23
C GLY A 549 -5.01 -22.23 -0.96
N LYS A 550 -4.82 -20.91 -0.87
CA LYS A 550 -5.09 -20.05 0.28
C LYS A 550 -6.45 -19.35 0.15
N ARG A 551 -7.14 -19.16 1.27
CA ARG A 551 -8.41 -18.43 1.35
C ARG A 551 -8.17 -16.93 1.55
N TYR A 552 -9.22 -16.12 1.40
CA TYR A 552 -9.14 -14.67 1.61
C TYR A 552 -8.54 -14.30 2.97
N GLU A 553 -8.93 -15.01 4.03
CA GLU A 553 -8.43 -14.80 5.39
C GLU A 553 -6.93 -15.09 5.51
N ASP A 554 -6.40 -16.05 4.75
CA ASP A 554 -4.97 -16.31 4.72
C ASP A 554 -4.21 -15.13 4.07
N TYR A 555 -4.80 -14.51 3.04
CA TYR A 555 -4.23 -13.30 2.43
C TYR A 555 -4.31 -12.09 3.37
N LEU A 556 -5.39 -11.94 4.15
CA LEU A 556 -5.45 -10.91 5.19
C LEU A 556 -4.35 -11.12 6.24
N LYS A 557 -4.14 -12.35 6.73
CA LYS A 557 -3.04 -12.68 7.65
C LYS A 557 -1.68 -12.34 7.05
N MET A 558 -1.45 -12.65 5.78
CA MET A 558 -0.22 -12.28 5.08
C MET A 558 0.00 -10.76 5.02
N LEU A 559 -1.06 -9.99 4.78
CA LEU A 559 -0.96 -8.52 4.79
C LEU A 559 -0.78 -7.97 6.21
N LEU A 560 -1.46 -8.53 7.21
CA LEU A 560 -1.34 -8.11 8.60
C LEU A 560 0.10 -8.28 9.07
N PHE A 561 0.75 -9.39 8.72
CA PHE A 561 2.14 -9.64 9.10
C PHE A 561 3.13 -8.53 8.70
N ILE A 562 2.96 -7.94 7.50
CA ILE A 562 3.86 -6.90 6.97
C ILE A 562 3.57 -5.48 7.50
N GLU A 563 2.43 -5.26 8.17
CA GLU A 563 2.10 -3.96 8.76
C GLU A 563 3.04 -3.59 9.92
N PRO A 564 3.30 -2.29 10.17
CA PRO A 564 4.03 -1.87 11.37
C PRO A 564 3.37 -2.37 12.67
N ALA A 565 4.18 -2.89 13.60
CA ALA A 565 3.67 -3.59 14.77
C ALA A 565 2.84 -2.71 15.69
N GLU A 566 3.35 -1.52 16.02
CA GLU A 566 2.66 -0.55 16.85
C GLU A 566 1.27 -0.22 16.28
N ARG A 567 1.20 0.19 15.01
CA ARG A 567 -0.06 0.46 14.32
C ARG A 567 -1.04 -0.71 14.38
N LEU A 568 -0.56 -1.94 14.19
CA LEU A 568 -1.38 -3.14 14.29
C LEU A 568 -2.04 -3.25 15.68
N TYR A 569 -1.26 -3.21 16.75
CA TYR A 569 -1.80 -3.37 18.11
C TYR A 569 -2.76 -2.25 18.48
N TYR A 570 -2.49 -0.99 18.11
CA TYR A 570 -3.44 0.10 18.35
C TYR A 570 -4.77 -0.11 17.65
N ARG A 571 -4.77 -0.59 16.41
CA ARG A 571 -6.03 -0.91 15.70
C ARG A 571 -6.73 -2.15 16.24
N VAL A 572 -5.98 -3.11 16.82
CA VAL A 572 -6.59 -4.20 17.61
C VAL A 572 -7.33 -3.64 18.82
N MET A 573 -6.72 -2.69 19.55
CA MET A 573 -7.38 -2.01 20.67
C MET A 573 -8.61 -1.23 20.23
N ASP A 574 -8.56 -0.55 19.08
CA ASP A 574 -9.73 0.13 18.51
C ASP A 574 -10.90 -0.82 18.30
N VAL A 575 -10.69 -1.98 17.66
CA VAL A 575 -11.75 -2.97 17.40
C VAL A 575 -12.32 -3.49 18.71
N VAL A 576 -11.47 -3.77 19.71
CA VAL A 576 -11.91 -4.19 21.05
C VAL A 576 -12.75 -3.08 21.69
N GLN A 577 -12.29 -1.82 21.68
CA GLN A 577 -13.00 -0.68 22.21
C GLN A 577 -14.36 -0.51 21.54
N ILE A 578 -14.40 -0.42 20.20
CA ILE A 578 -15.64 -0.26 19.41
C ILE A 578 -16.67 -1.30 19.81
N ASN A 579 -16.26 -2.57 19.91
CA ASN A 579 -17.17 -3.66 20.23
C ASN A 579 -17.65 -3.68 21.68
N LEU A 580 -16.76 -3.40 22.64
CA LEU A 580 -17.12 -3.34 24.06
C LEU A 580 -17.98 -2.11 24.37
N SER A 581 -17.73 -0.98 23.70
CA SER A 581 -18.51 0.25 23.84
C SER A 581 -19.98 0.09 23.41
N ARG A 582 -20.33 -0.95 22.63
CA ARG A 582 -21.73 -1.27 22.33
C ARG A 582 -22.53 -1.69 23.56
N LYS A 583 -21.89 -2.36 24.53
CA LYS A 583 -22.52 -2.76 25.79
C LYS A 583 -22.29 -1.73 26.91
N GLN A 584 -21.14 -1.06 26.88
CA GLN A 584 -20.76 -0.04 27.86
C GLN A 584 -20.28 1.22 27.12
N PRO A 585 -21.17 2.18 26.80
CA PRO A 585 -20.84 3.34 25.94
C PRO A 585 -19.60 4.14 26.35
N ASP A 586 -19.30 4.22 27.65
CA ASP A 586 -18.18 4.99 28.20
C ASP A 586 -16.87 4.18 28.32
N PHE A 587 -16.86 2.92 27.87
CA PHE A 587 -15.65 2.07 27.89
C PHE A 587 -14.56 2.64 26.99
N THR A 588 -13.35 2.76 27.51
CA THR A 588 -12.16 3.12 26.74
C THR A 588 -10.96 2.26 27.12
N MET A 589 -10.12 1.93 26.13
CA MET A 589 -8.87 1.22 26.35
C MET A 589 -7.88 2.08 27.15
N GLU A 590 -7.94 3.40 27.03
CA GLU A 590 -7.11 4.34 27.80
C GLU A 590 -7.36 4.26 29.33
N ARG A 591 -8.54 3.82 29.76
CA ARG A 591 -8.86 3.59 31.18
C ARG A 591 -8.43 2.23 31.71
N CYS A 592 -7.94 1.35 30.84
CA CYS A 592 -7.56 -0.01 31.21
C CYS A 592 -6.13 -0.04 31.75
N VAL A 593 -5.99 -0.25 33.05
CA VAL A 593 -4.73 -0.47 33.77
C VAL A 593 -4.19 -1.86 33.43
N TYR A 594 -2.94 -1.90 32.94
CA TYR A 594 -2.18 -3.12 32.70
C TYR A 594 -1.24 -3.44 33.87
N GLN A 595 -0.61 -2.41 34.46
CA GLN A 595 0.27 -2.53 35.61
C GLN A 595 0.00 -1.40 36.60
N ALA A 596 0.04 -1.68 37.90
CA ALA A 596 -0.01 -0.67 38.95
C ALA A 596 1.01 -0.97 40.05
N GLU A 597 1.61 0.10 40.60
CA GLU A 597 2.47 0.08 41.78
C GLU A 597 1.79 0.87 42.90
N ILE A 598 1.58 0.21 44.04
CA ILE A 598 0.88 0.76 45.20
C ILE A 598 1.81 0.70 46.42
N VAL A 599 1.83 1.81 47.14
CA VAL A 599 2.53 1.91 48.43
C VAL A 599 1.50 2.15 49.52
N GLY A 600 1.38 1.15 50.40
CA GLY A 600 0.59 1.22 51.61
C GLY A 600 1.40 1.77 52.77
N THR A 601 0.83 2.72 53.50
CA THR A 601 1.42 3.20 54.76
C THR A 601 0.50 2.86 55.93
N GLY A 602 1.13 2.42 57.02
CA GLY A 602 0.40 1.98 58.19
C GLY A 602 1.23 2.06 59.46
N THR A 603 0.64 1.56 60.54
CA THR A 603 1.29 1.51 61.85
C THR A 603 1.24 0.10 62.40
N GLY A 604 2.41 -0.40 62.81
CA GLY A 604 2.55 -1.59 63.62
C GLY A 604 2.57 -1.22 65.11
N LYS A 605 2.34 -2.20 65.99
CA LYS A 605 2.43 -2.01 67.44
C LYS A 605 3.43 -3.00 68.04
N HIS A 606 4.36 -2.51 68.86
CA HIS A 606 5.29 -3.33 69.65
C HIS A 606 4.55 -4.14 70.70
N LEU A 607 4.92 -5.42 70.86
CA LEU A 607 4.35 -6.30 71.88
C LEU A 607 5.07 -6.13 73.22
N PHE A 608 6.40 -6.01 73.16
CA PHE A 608 7.25 -5.70 74.31
C PHE A 608 7.82 -4.29 74.17
N TRP A 609 7.38 -3.33 75.01
CA TRP A 609 7.88 -1.95 74.99
C TRP A 609 8.11 -1.42 76.42
N LEU A 610 9.06 -0.50 76.57
CA LEU A 610 9.41 0.14 77.84
C LEU A 610 9.35 1.68 77.67
N GLY A 611 8.16 2.26 77.91
CA GLY A 611 7.91 3.71 77.81
C GLY A 611 7.81 4.25 76.38
N GLY A 612 7.12 5.38 76.17
CA GLY A 612 6.89 5.99 74.85
C GLY A 612 5.66 5.46 74.09
N ASP A 613 5.49 5.89 72.83
CA ASP A 613 4.47 5.37 71.91
C ASP A 613 4.90 3.97 71.41
N PRO A 614 4.13 2.89 71.65
CA PRO A 614 4.48 1.56 71.19
C PRO A 614 4.31 1.37 69.68
N ARG A 615 3.89 2.40 68.94
CA ARG A 615 3.66 2.30 67.49
C ARG A 615 4.92 2.62 66.70
N TYR A 616 5.09 1.93 65.59
CA TYR A 616 6.10 2.23 64.58
C TYR A 616 5.46 2.28 63.20
N THR A 617 6.00 3.14 62.33
CA THR A 617 5.53 3.27 60.96
C THR A 617 5.99 2.08 60.14
N MET A 618 5.09 1.60 59.28
CA MET A 618 5.36 0.53 58.33
C MET A 618 4.97 1.01 56.93
N GLU A 619 5.78 0.66 55.95
CA GLU A 619 5.53 0.92 54.54
C GLU A 619 5.65 -0.42 53.80
N VAL A 620 4.70 -0.68 52.91
CA VAL A 620 4.68 -1.88 52.08
C VAL A 620 4.49 -1.49 50.63
N HIS A 621 5.39 -1.97 49.78
CA HIS A 621 5.34 -1.77 48.34
C HIS A 621 4.79 -3.05 47.69
N THR A 622 3.84 -2.90 46.79
CA THR A 622 3.33 -3.98 45.97
C THR A 622 3.11 -3.47 44.57
N ASP A 623 3.39 -4.32 43.59
CA ASP A 623 3.20 -4.05 42.19
C ASP A 623 2.65 -5.29 41.53
N LYS A 624 1.82 -5.08 40.52
CA LYS A 624 1.28 -6.16 39.70
C LYS A 624 1.05 -5.68 38.29
N ALA A 625 1.39 -6.55 37.34
CA ALA A 625 0.99 -6.48 35.95
C ALA A 625 0.16 -7.73 35.62
N TYR A 626 -0.64 -7.66 34.56
CA TYR A 626 -1.24 -8.85 33.97
C TYR A 626 -0.21 -9.74 33.27
#